data_AF-A0A5C2RQ95-F1
#
_entry.id   AF-A0A5C2RQ95-F1
#
_cell.length_a   1.000
_cell.length_b   1.000
_cell.length_c   1.000
_cell.angle_alpha   90.00
_cell.angle_beta   90.00
_cell.angle_gamma   90.00
#
_symmetry.space_group_name_H-M   'P 1'
#
loop_
_entity.id
_entity.type
_entity.pdbx_description
1 polymer ?
#
loop_
_entity_poly.entity_id
_entity_poly.type
_entity_poly.pdbx_seq_one_letter_code
_entity_poly.pdbx_strand_id
1 'polypeptide(L)'
;MQNILVSLRGSPTTTHTSCNANPDTPDKTARRVTHGISPKSVLIVNKLRTKPVVEAIETLLKYISEKYPEVQVYHEDRPDIPQGAKVWRPGPDVEPIDLIIS
;
A
#
# COMPACT_ATOMS: atom_id res chain seq x y z
N MET A 1 40.76 -22.19 -58.06
CA MET A 1 39.74 -22.16 -59.12
C MET A 1 38.45 -21.62 -58.47
N GLN A 2 38.13 -20.33 -58.61
CA GLN A 2 37.17 -19.73 -59.58
C GLN A 2 35.75 -20.35 -59.44
N ASN A 3 34.65 -19.65 -59.08
CA ASN A 3 34.02 -18.40 -59.57
C ASN A 3 33.18 -17.72 -58.43
N ILE A 4 32.95 -16.40 -58.26
CA ILE A 4 32.40 -15.29 -59.12
C ILE A 4 30.93 -15.60 -59.52
N LEU A 5 29.86 -14.80 -59.39
CA LEU A 5 29.48 -13.39 -59.09
C LEU A 5 27.93 -13.39 -58.92
N VAL A 6 27.24 -12.48 -58.19
CA VAL A 6 26.49 -11.28 -58.69
C VAL A 6 25.56 -10.84 -57.52
N SER A 7 25.73 -9.64 -56.91
CA SER A 7 25.11 -8.32 -57.25
C SER A 7 23.58 -8.29 -56.98
N LEU A 8 22.89 -7.30 -56.37
CA LEU A 8 23.06 -5.86 -56.11
C LEU A 8 21.96 -5.33 -55.15
N ARG A 9 22.12 -4.06 -54.72
CA ARG A 9 21.20 -3.10 -54.05
C ARG A 9 21.40 -3.05 -52.52
N GLY A 10 21.95 -2.01 -51.89
CA GLY A 10 21.75 -0.55 -52.09
C GLY A 10 20.52 -0.12 -51.28
N SER A 11 20.64 0.48 -50.09
CA SER A 11 20.77 1.94 -49.92
C SER A 11 20.94 2.34 -48.42
N PRO A 12 21.31 3.60 -48.11
CA PRO A 12 22.04 4.00 -46.91
C PRO A 12 21.17 4.70 -45.85
N THR A 13 21.55 4.70 -44.56
CA THR A 13 21.42 5.93 -43.73
C THR A 13 22.35 5.95 -42.50
N THR A 14 23.00 7.10 -42.38
CA THR A 14 23.89 7.69 -41.38
C THR A 14 23.32 7.81 -39.96
N THR A 15 24.11 7.33 -38.98
CA THR A 15 24.58 7.95 -37.72
C THR A 15 23.65 8.67 -36.71
N HIS A 16 24.00 8.41 -35.43
CA HIS A 16 23.77 9.16 -34.18
C HIS A 16 22.36 9.22 -33.59
N THR A 17 22.19 8.61 -32.40
CA THR A 17 22.18 9.36 -31.13
C THR A 17 22.04 8.40 -29.94
N SER A 18 22.93 8.61 -28.97
CA SER A 18 22.97 8.02 -27.65
C SER A 18 21.73 8.36 -26.84
N CYS A 19 21.12 7.35 -26.23
CA CYS A 19 20.37 7.50 -24.99
C CYS A 19 20.69 6.30 -24.09
N ASN A 20 21.67 6.49 -23.19
CA ASN A 20 21.83 5.64 -22.01
C ASN A 20 20.54 5.71 -21.19
N ALA A 21 19.73 4.65 -21.25
CA ALA A 21 18.67 4.43 -20.29
C ALA A 21 19.32 4.01 -18.97
N ASN A 22 19.18 4.85 -17.94
CA ASN A 22 19.61 4.54 -16.59
C ASN A 22 18.59 3.53 -16.00
N PRO A 23 18.99 2.33 -15.57
CA PRO A 23 18.05 1.35 -15.05
C PRO A 23 18.03 1.46 -13.53
N ASP A 24 17.29 2.41 -12.96
CA ASP A 24 16.95 2.31 -11.53
C ASP A 24 15.82 3.27 -11.16
N THR A 25 14.61 2.74 -11.04
CA THR A 25 13.71 3.15 -9.96
C THR A 25 12.77 2.00 -9.65
N PRO A 26 12.76 1.44 -8.43
CA PRO A 26 11.84 0.38 -8.07
C PRO A 26 10.42 0.94 -8.09
N ASP A 27 9.60 0.34 -8.95
CA ASP A 27 8.17 0.55 -9.07
C ASP A 27 7.51 0.38 -7.70
N LYS A 28 7.05 1.49 -7.11
CA LYS A 28 6.15 1.46 -5.94
C LYS A 28 4.74 1.09 -6.44
N THR A 29 4.60 -0.08 -7.06
CA THR A 29 3.28 -0.58 -7.46
C THR A 29 2.52 -0.90 -6.19
N ALA A 30 1.45 -0.16 -5.93
CA ALA A 30 0.51 -0.47 -4.87
C ALA A 30 -0.01 -1.91 -5.08
N ARG A 31 0.39 -2.85 -4.22
CA ARG A 31 -0.12 -4.22 -4.27
C ARG A 31 -1.55 -4.21 -3.75
N ARG A 32 -2.50 -4.59 -4.60
CA ARG A 32 -3.89 -4.79 -4.17
C ARG A 32 -3.93 -5.97 -3.22
N VAL A 33 -4.12 -5.70 -1.93
CA VAL A 33 -4.29 -6.74 -0.92
C VAL A 33 -5.76 -7.16 -0.94
N THR A 34 -6.04 -8.28 -1.60
CA THR A 34 -7.34 -8.96 -1.51
C THR A 34 -7.14 -10.27 -0.76
N HIS A 35 -6.82 -10.19 0.53
CA HIS A 35 -7.07 -11.34 1.39
C HIS A 35 -8.59 -11.49 1.42
N GLY A 36 -9.15 -12.57 0.86
CA GLY A 36 -10.61 -12.84 0.89
C GLY A 36 -11.14 -13.12 2.31
N ILE A 37 -10.50 -12.54 3.31
CA ILE A 37 -10.67 -12.72 4.74
C ILE A 37 -10.93 -11.31 5.30
N SER A 38 -12.11 -11.10 5.87
CA SER A 38 -12.40 -9.88 6.62
C SER A 38 -11.43 -9.77 7.81
N PRO A 39 -10.78 -8.62 8.03
CA PRO A 39 -9.89 -8.43 9.17
C PRO A 39 -10.67 -8.60 10.46
N LYS A 40 -10.13 -9.34 11.42
CA LYS A 40 -10.70 -9.53 12.76
C LYS A 40 -10.21 -8.46 13.74
N SER A 41 -9.05 -7.86 13.46
CA SER A 41 -8.44 -6.83 14.30
C SER A 41 -7.95 -5.65 13.48
N VAL A 42 -8.34 -4.44 13.90
CA VAL A 42 -7.95 -3.19 13.24
C VAL A 42 -7.28 -2.28 14.26
N LEU A 43 -6.08 -1.78 13.95
CA LEU A 43 -5.42 -0.74 14.73
C LEU A 43 -5.55 0.60 14.02
N ILE A 44 -6.21 1.55 14.67
CA ILE A 44 -6.25 2.95 14.24
C ILE A 44 -5.07 3.66 14.92
N VAL A 45 -4.15 4.16 14.11
CA VAL A 45 -3.08 5.06 14.57
C VAL A 45 -3.39 6.45 14.05
N ASN A 46 -3.16 7.48 14.86
CA ASN A 46 -3.40 8.84 14.43
C ASN A 46 -2.23 9.73 14.83
N LYS A 47 -1.68 10.48 13.88
CA LYS A 47 -0.63 11.48 14.16
C LYS A 47 -1.18 12.88 14.45
N LEU A 48 -2.33 13.26 13.86
CA LEU A 48 -2.85 14.63 13.89
C LEU A 48 -4.25 14.71 14.49
N ARG A 49 -4.47 15.64 15.42
CA ARG A 49 -5.75 15.81 16.14
C ARG A 49 -6.60 16.94 15.58
N THR A 50 -6.70 17.02 14.26
CA THR A 50 -7.58 18.01 13.64
C THR A 50 -9.02 17.53 13.76
N LYS A 51 -9.95 18.46 13.91
CA LYS A 51 -11.39 18.16 13.98
C LYS A 51 -11.87 17.23 12.85
N PRO A 52 -11.47 17.42 11.57
CA PRO A 52 -11.86 16.51 10.49
C PRO A 52 -11.36 15.07 10.69
N VAL A 53 -10.19 14.88 11.28
CA VAL A 53 -9.64 13.54 11.54
C VAL A 53 -10.41 12.84 12.65
N VAL A 54 -10.74 13.57 13.72
CA VAL A 54 -11.55 13.02 14.83
C VAL A 54 -12.93 12.60 14.32
N GLU A 55 -13.61 13.46 13.56
CA GLU A 55 -14.94 13.17 12.99
C GLU A 55 -14.90 11.96 12.02
N ALA A 56 -13.82 11.83 11.25
CA ALA A 56 -13.63 10.68 10.36
C ALA A 56 -13.43 9.38 11.14
N ILE A 57 -12.63 9.41 12.22
CA ILE A 57 -12.42 8.25 13.10
C ILE A 57 -13.74 7.83 13.76
N GLU A 58 -14.51 8.78 14.30
CA GLU A 58 -15.82 8.49 14.91
C GLU A 58 -16.79 7.86 13.91
N THR A 59 -16.85 8.42 12.69
CA THR A 59 -17.68 7.89 11.60
C THR A 59 -17.26 6.47 11.21
N LEU A 60 -15.96 6.22 11.10
CA LEU A 60 -15.40 4.91 10.79
C LEU A 60 -15.71 3.89 11.89
N LEU A 61 -15.51 4.26 13.15
CA LEU A 61 -15.81 3.38 14.30
C LEU A 61 -17.28 3.00 14.34
N LYS A 62 -18.17 3.98 14.13
CA LYS A 62 -19.60 3.72 14.02
C LYS A 62 -19.90 2.71 12.91
N TYR A 63 -19.36 2.94 11.71
CA TYR A 63 -19.55 2.04 10.57
C TYR A 63 -19.05 0.62 10.85
N ILE A 64 -17.84 0.47 11.43
CA ILE A 64 -17.29 -0.85 11.77
C ILE A 64 -18.19 -1.54 12.79
N SER A 65 -18.62 -0.83 13.84
CA SER A 65 -19.49 -1.41 14.87
C SER A 65 -20.86 -1.88 14.33
N GLU A 66 -21.41 -1.19 13.33
CA GLU A 66 -22.70 -1.52 12.72
C GLU A 66 -22.60 -2.64 11.68
N LYS A 67 -21.50 -2.71 10.92
CA LYS A 67 -21.36 -3.63 9.78
C LYS A 67 -20.52 -4.86 10.08
N TYR A 68 -19.60 -4.77 11.03
CA TYR A 68 -18.63 -5.80 11.37
C TYR A 68 -18.48 -5.90 12.90
N PRO A 69 -19.55 -6.27 13.62
CA PRO A 69 -19.56 -6.29 15.09
C PRO A 69 -18.53 -7.25 15.72
N GLU A 70 -18.03 -8.22 14.97
CA GLU A 70 -16.98 -9.16 15.37
C GLU A 70 -15.58 -8.54 15.38
N VAL A 71 -15.38 -7.43 14.67
CA VAL A 71 -14.08 -6.80 14.48
C VAL A 71 -13.66 -6.05 15.73
N GLN A 72 -12.49 -6.40 16.24
CA GLN A 72 -11.87 -5.72 17.37
C GLN A 72 -11.12 -4.49 16.88
N VAL A 73 -11.57 -3.31 17.29
CA VAL A 73 -10.86 -2.08 16.99
C VAL A 73 -9.97 -1.67 18.16
N TYR A 74 -8.74 -1.38 17.83
CA TYR A 74 -7.71 -0.92 18.75
C TYR A 74 -7.24 0.49 18.39
N HIS A 75 -6.70 1.18 19.38
CA HIS A 75 -6.11 2.50 19.26
C HIS A 75 -4.81 2.57 20.09
N GLU A 76 -3.90 3.45 19.70
CA GLU A 76 -2.70 3.78 20.49
C GLU A 76 -3.06 4.19 21.93
N ASP A 77 -2.21 3.79 22.90
CA ASP A 77 -2.35 4.11 24.33
C ASP A 77 -2.16 5.62 24.57
N ARG A 78 -3.27 6.36 24.49
CA ARG A 78 -3.32 7.82 24.59
C ARG A 78 -4.56 8.26 25.37
N PRO A 79 -4.55 9.46 25.98
CA PRO A 79 -5.67 9.89 26.82
C PRO A 79 -6.97 10.17 26.04
N ASP A 80 -6.91 10.32 24.72
CA ASP A 80 -8.02 10.70 23.85
C ASP A 80 -8.55 9.54 23.00
N ILE A 81 -8.55 8.34 23.55
CA ILE A 81 -9.03 7.14 22.85
C ILE A 81 -10.52 7.31 22.50
N PRO A 82 -10.89 7.08 21.23
CA PRO A 82 -12.27 7.20 20.81
C PRO A 82 -13.13 6.06 21.39
N GLN A 83 -14.40 6.37 21.65
CA GLN A 83 -15.35 5.39 22.20
C GLN A 83 -15.49 4.18 21.27
N GLY A 84 -15.40 2.98 21.84
CA GLY A 84 -15.50 1.72 21.11
C GLY A 84 -14.16 1.12 20.66
N ALA A 85 -13.05 1.85 20.80
CA ALA A 85 -11.71 1.30 20.60
C ALA A 85 -11.07 0.84 21.91
N LYS A 86 -10.29 -0.25 21.85
CA LYS A 86 -9.47 -0.76 22.95
C LYS A 86 -8.05 -0.20 22.86
N VAL A 87 -7.38 -0.03 24.00
CA VAL A 87 -5.95 0.28 24.01
C VAL A 87 -5.17 -0.89 23.42
N TRP A 88 -4.36 -0.64 22.40
CA TRP A 88 -3.39 -1.62 21.92
C TRP A 88 -2.12 -1.54 22.76
N ARG A 89 -1.66 -2.70 23.26
CA ARG A 89 -0.38 -2.83 23.94
C ARG A 89 0.42 -3.96 23.29
N PRO A 90 1.60 -3.68 22.72
CA PRO A 90 2.42 -4.73 22.14
C PRO A 90 2.92 -5.68 23.23
N GLY A 91 2.94 -6.98 22.93
CA GLY A 91 3.39 -8.02 23.84
C GLY A 91 3.46 -9.39 23.17
N PRO A 92 4.09 -10.40 23.80
CA PRO A 92 4.22 -11.73 23.23
C PRO A 92 2.88 -12.46 23.08
N ASP A 93 1.89 -12.11 23.91
CA ASP A 93 0.58 -12.77 23.98
C ASP A 93 -0.55 -11.91 23.37
N VAL A 94 -0.21 -10.85 22.62
CA VAL A 94 -1.23 -9.99 22.00
C VAL A 94 -1.74 -10.60 20.70
N GLU A 95 -3.05 -10.49 20.47
CA GLU A 95 -3.67 -10.84 19.20
C GLU A 95 -3.00 -10.07 18.04
N PRO A 96 -2.68 -10.74 16.92
CA PRO A 96 -2.15 -10.08 15.73
C PRO A 96 -3.10 -8.99 15.22
N ILE A 97 -2.54 -7.94 14.64
CA ILE A 97 -3.29 -6.89 13.96
C ILE A 97 -3.37 -7.22 12.46
N ASP A 98 -4.59 -7.36 11.94
CA ASP A 98 -4.81 -7.68 10.53
C ASP A 98 -4.74 -6.43 9.62
N LEU A 99 -5.16 -5.28 10.14
CA LEU A 99 -5.23 -4.02 9.40
C LEU A 99 -4.80 -2.83 10.26
N ILE A 100 -3.97 -1.96 9.69
CA ILE A 100 -3.59 -0.67 10.28
C ILE A 100 -4.17 0.45 9.42
N ILE A 101 -4.81 1.44 10.05
CA ILE A 101 -5.35 2.64 9.41
C ILE A 101 -4.64 3.84 10.04
N SER A 102 -4.00 4.70 9.21
CA SER A 102 -3.14 5.81 9.63
C SER A 102 -3.43 7.13 8.93
#